data_AF-A0A5J5V0J5-F1
#
_entry.id   AF-A0A5J5V0J5-F1
#
_cell.length_a   1.000
_cell.length_b   1.000
_cell.length_c   1.000
_cell.angle_alpha   90.00
_cell.angle_beta   90.00
_cell.angle_gamma   90.00
#
_symmetry.space_group_name_H-M   'P 1'
#
loop_
_entity.id
_entity.type
_entity.pdbx_description
1 polymer ?
#
loop_
_entity_poly.entity_id
_entity_poly.type
_entity_poly.pdbx_seq_one_letter_code
_entity_poly.pdbx_strand_id
1 'polypeptide(L)'
;MLIPQTKNIGLPLMNLMRFKGLPILQQLHIEEQLLRTSSENWCIVNDGTNDPTVVMGVLGKPAELLEIESVLDDQVPVIRRFTGGGTVIVDHGTVFVTFICNKEAVPNLQPYPRPIMSWSSSLYGKVFQGIGDFHLRENDYVFGNHKFGGNAQSITKNRWIHHTSFLWDFNVQNMSYLKHPKRAPAYRSARSHLDFICRMKDYMPRSTFMDKTVEATETQFSLRPIQLEAIRTCLEAEFCPSSRFLTNEELEAAAVALQS
;
A
#
# COMPACT_ATOMS: atom_id res chain seq x y z
N MET A 1 14.72 -45.29 -9.50
CA MET A 1 14.47 -44.01 -8.80
C MET A 1 14.71 -42.90 -9.80
N LEU A 2 13.65 -42.19 -10.19
CA LEU A 2 13.75 -41.03 -11.09
C LEU A 2 14.16 -39.83 -10.24
N ILE A 3 15.39 -39.35 -10.44
CA ILE A 3 15.87 -38.08 -9.90
C ILE A 3 14.99 -36.98 -10.52
N PRO A 4 14.27 -36.15 -9.74
CA PRO A 4 13.53 -35.04 -10.30
C PRO A 4 14.54 -34.07 -10.92
N GLN A 5 14.50 -33.92 -12.25
CA GLN A 5 15.21 -32.86 -12.94
C GLN A 5 14.70 -31.53 -12.40
N THR A 6 15.55 -30.83 -11.66
CA THR A 6 15.35 -29.43 -11.32
C THR A 6 15.31 -28.64 -12.63
N LYS A 7 14.11 -28.32 -13.11
CA LYS A 7 13.96 -27.31 -14.15
C LYS A 7 14.61 -26.04 -13.60
N ASN A 8 15.72 -25.61 -14.19
CA ASN A 8 16.21 -24.25 -14.06
C ASN A 8 15.19 -23.33 -14.75
N ILE A 9 14.09 -23.04 -14.04
CA ILE A 9 13.12 -22.04 -14.45
C ILE A 9 13.73 -20.71 -14.00
N GLY A 10 14.05 -19.84 -14.96
CA GLY A 10 14.54 -18.49 -14.66
C GLY A 10 13.57 -17.73 -13.73
N LEU A 11 14.07 -16.66 -13.11
CA LEU A 11 13.24 -15.85 -12.21
C LEU A 11 11.98 -15.35 -12.94
N PRO A 12 10.79 -15.42 -12.31
CA PRO A 12 9.55 -14.92 -12.88
C PRO A 12 9.67 -13.46 -13.32
N LEU A 13 9.04 -13.10 -14.43
CA LEU A 13 9.04 -11.73 -14.92
C LEU A 13 8.19 -10.82 -14.02
N MET A 14 8.67 -9.61 -13.77
CA MET A 14 7.97 -8.54 -13.05
C MET A 14 8.09 -7.23 -13.83
N ASN A 15 6.95 -6.69 -14.24
CA ASN A 15 6.88 -5.37 -14.86
C ASN A 15 7.06 -4.29 -13.79
N LEU A 16 8.02 -3.39 -13.97
CA LEU A 16 8.28 -2.29 -13.04
C LEU A 16 7.75 -0.98 -13.61
N MET A 17 6.84 -0.34 -12.87
CA MET A 17 6.38 1.02 -13.16
C MET A 17 6.86 1.96 -12.06
N ARG A 18 7.40 3.12 -12.46
CA ARG A 18 7.85 4.17 -11.54
C ARG A 18 7.10 5.46 -11.86
N PHE A 19 6.49 6.03 -10.84
CA PHE A 19 5.77 7.30 -10.91
C PHE A 19 6.34 8.30 -9.92
N LYS A 20 6.12 9.58 -10.19
CA LYS A 20 6.48 10.68 -9.31
C LYS A 20 5.26 11.60 -9.16
N GLY A 21 4.63 11.57 -7.99
CA GLY A 21 3.43 12.37 -7.72
C GLY A 21 2.19 11.92 -8.48
N LEU A 22 2.05 10.63 -8.85
CA LEU A 22 0.81 10.17 -9.47
C LEU A 22 -0.33 10.29 -8.44
N PRO A 23 -1.48 10.91 -8.79
CA PRO A 23 -2.60 11.01 -7.87
C PRO A 23 -3.02 9.64 -7.34
N ILE A 24 -3.19 9.51 -6.02
CA ILE A 24 -3.42 8.22 -5.38
C ILE A 24 -4.67 7.49 -5.91
N LEU A 25 -5.73 8.20 -6.30
CA LEU A 25 -6.90 7.56 -6.92
C LEU A 25 -6.54 6.90 -8.26
N GLN A 26 -5.75 7.58 -9.09
CA GLN A 26 -5.30 7.06 -10.37
C GLN A 26 -4.40 5.84 -10.19
N GLN A 27 -3.51 5.87 -9.20
CA GLN A 27 -2.72 4.69 -8.84
C GLN A 27 -3.62 3.51 -8.44
N LEU A 28 -4.62 3.73 -7.58
CA LEU A 28 -5.55 2.69 -7.15
C LEU A 28 -6.36 2.10 -8.32
N HIS A 29 -6.74 2.93 -9.31
CA HIS A 29 -7.41 2.48 -10.53
C HIS A 29 -6.50 1.57 -11.37
N ILE A 30 -5.25 1.97 -11.58
CA ILE A 30 -4.25 1.14 -12.28
C ILE A 30 -4.03 -0.18 -11.54
N GLU A 31 -3.85 -0.13 -10.22
CA GLU A 31 -3.66 -1.31 -9.38
C GLU A 31 -4.83 -2.29 -9.50
N GLU A 32 -6.05 -1.78 -9.39
CA GLU A 32 -7.26 -2.60 -9.44
C GLU A 32 -7.45 -3.21 -10.84
N GLN A 33 -7.30 -2.41 -11.88
CA GLN A 33 -7.42 -2.89 -13.26
C GLN A 33 -6.36 -3.93 -13.58
N LEU A 34 -5.10 -3.67 -13.23
CA LEU A 34 -4.02 -4.64 -13.42
C LEU A 34 -4.31 -5.92 -12.65
N LEU A 35 -4.78 -5.86 -11.40
CA LEU A 35 -5.17 -7.04 -10.60
C LEU A 35 -6.28 -7.87 -11.27
N ARG A 36 -7.26 -7.21 -11.89
CA ARG A 36 -8.47 -7.87 -12.43
C ARG A 36 -8.32 -8.37 -13.86
N THR A 37 -7.51 -7.70 -14.67
CA THR A 37 -7.49 -7.92 -16.14
C THR A 37 -6.15 -8.44 -16.67
N SER A 38 -5.03 -8.16 -16.00
CA SER A 38 -3.70 -8.63 -16.43
C SER A 38 -3.38 -10.04 -15.94
N SER A 39 -2.54 -10.76 -16.68
CA SER A 39 -1.92 -12.03 -16.26
C SER A 39 -0.43 -11.88 -15.89
N GLU A 40 0.14 -10.68 -15.99
CA GLU A 40 1.56 -10.42 -15.69
C GLU A 40 1.77 -10.04 -14.21
N ASN A 41 3.01 -10.09 -13.72
CA ASN A 41 3.33 -9.58 -12.38
C ASN A 41 3.77 -8.11 -12.49
N TRP A 42 3.40 -7.30 -11.50
CA TRP A 42 3.66 -5.86 -11.49
C TRP A 42 4.24 -5.39 -10.17
N CYS A 43 5.27 -4.55 -10.25
CA CYS A 43 5.79 -3.74 -9.17
C CYS A 43 5.56 -2.28 -9.53
N ILE A 44 4.79 -1.56 -8.73
CA ILE A 44 4.51 -0.14 -8.93
C ILE A 44 5.15 0.62 -7.78
N VAL A 45 5.97 1.61 -8.10
CA VAL A 45 6.56 2.54 -7.13
C VAL A 45 6.07 3.94 -7.46
N ASN A 46 5.44 4.63 -6.50
CA ASN A 46 5.01 6.01 -6.66
C ASN A 46 5.63 6.89 -5.57
N ASP A 47 6.43 7.87 -5.99
CA ASP A 47 7.08 8.84 -5.11
C ASP A 47 6.14 10.03 -4.86
N GLY A 48 5.28 9.91 -3.84
CA GLY A 48 4.31 10.95 -3.46
C GLY A 48 2.98 10.88 -4.20
N THR A 49 2.01 11.58 -3.63
CA THR A 49 0.78 12.04 -4.31
C THR A 49 0.65 13.55 -4.05
N ASN A 50 -0.12 14.26 -4.86
CA ASN A 50 -0.15 15.73 -4.83
C ASN A 50 -0.75 16.26 -3.52
N ASP A 51 -2.03 15.99 -3.29
CA ASP A 51 -2.79 16.59 -2.20
C ASP A 51 -2.98 15.61 -1.03
N PRO A 52 -3.02 16.12 0.22
CA PRO A 52 -3.45 15.34 1.37
C PRO A 52 -4.78 14.66 1.09
N THR A 53 -4.82 13.33 1.19
CA THR A 53 -6.00 12.54 0.85
C THR A 53 -6.16 11.43 1.88
N VAL A 54 -7.37 11.31 2.43
CA VAL A 54 -7.75 10.19 3.29
C VAL A 54 -8.06 8.98 2.40
N VAL A 55 -7.43 7.83 2.67
CA VAL A 55 -7.66 6.58 1.95
C VAL A 55 -8.17 5.52 2.92
N MET A 56 -9.46 5.23 2.83
CA MET A 56 -10.18 4.26 3.64
C MET A 56 -10.19 2.88 2.99
N GLY A 57 -10.16 1.83 3.80
CA GLY A 57 -10.39 0.45 3.35
C GLY A 57 -11.83 0.22 2.90
N VAL A 58 -12.06 -0.81 2.07
CA VAL A 58 -13.37 -1.09 1.45
C VAL A 58 -14.53 -1.26 2.44
N LEU A 59 -14.26 -1.76 3.65
CA LEU A 59 -15.24 -1.94 4.73
C LEU A 59 -15.22 -0.82 5.78
N GLY A 60 -14.42 0.23 5.56
CA GLY A 60 -14.29 1.33 6.49
C GLY A 60 -15.54 2.21 6.52
N LYS A 61 -16.00 2.55 7.72
CA LYS A 61 -17.12 3.47 7.93
C LYS A 61 -16.59 4.87 8.31
N PRO A 62 -16.95 5.95 7.59
CA PRO A 62 -16.41 7.28 7.87
C PRO A 62 -16.62 7.73 9.31
N ALA A 63 -17.84 7.54 9.83
CA ALA A 63 -18.23 7.85 11.21
C ALA A 63 -17.29 7.27 12.28
N GLU A 64 -16.81 6.06 12.07
CA GLU A 64 -15.97 5.35 13.03
C GLU A 64 -14.48 5.66 12.90
N LEU A 65 -14.05 6.24 11.78
CA LEU A 65 -12.65 6.33 11.38
C LEU A 65 -12.15 7.75 11.18
N LEU A 66 -13.05 8.71 10.91
CA LEU A 66 -12.71 10.08 10.55
C LEU A 66 -13.29 11.10 11.53
N GLU A 67 -12.54 12.17 11.74
CA GLU A 67 -13.08 13.44 12.26
C GLU A 67 -13.78 14.16 11.10
N ILE A 68 -15.05 13.83 10.86
CA ILE A 68 -15.78 14.21 9.65
C ILE A 68 -15.90 15.73 9.50
N GLU A 69 -16.19 16.46 10.58
CA GLU A 69 -16.32 17.93 10.55
C GLU A 69 -15.03 18.58 10.03
N SER A 70 -13.87 18.22 10.60
CA SER A 70 -12.57 18.73 10.14
C SER A 70 -12.27 18.34 8.69
N VAL A 71 -12.61 17.12 8.26
CA VAL A 71 -12.43 16.68 6.88
C VAL A 71 -13.26 17.52 5.90
N LEU A 72 -14.51 17.86 6.26
CA LEU A 72 -15.39 18.68 5.44
C LEU A 72 -14.95 20.15 5.41
N ASP A 73 -14.61 20.71 6.57
CA ASP A 73 -14.18 22.11 6.72
C ASP A 73 -12.90 22.39 5.92
N ASP A 74 -11.92 21.49 6.01
CA ASP A 74 -10.63 21.60 5.30
C ASP A 74 -10.68 21.02 3.88
N GLN A 75 -11.86 20.53 3.43
CA GLN A 75 -12.10 19.97 2.10
C GLN A 75 -11.12 18.84 1.71
N VAL A 76 -10.76 18.00 2.67
CA VAL A 76 -9.84 16.89 2.44
C VAL A 76 -10.52 15.76 1.66
N PRO A 77 -10.02 15.36 0.49
CA PRO A 77 -10.62 14.28 -0.28
C PRO A 77 -10.58 12.95 0.49
N VAL A 78 -11.68 12.19 0.42
CA VAL A 78 -11.80 10.86 1.02
C VAL A 78 -12.03 9.82 -0.06
N ILE A 79 -11.13 8.84 -0.17
CA ILE A 79 -11.23 7.71 -1.08
C ILE A 79 -11.60 6.44 -0.31
N ARG A 80 -12.58 5.68 -0.81
CA ARG A 80 -12.76 4.28 -0.44
C ARG A 80 -12.04 3.41 -1.46
N ARG A 81 -10.99 2.70 -1.04
CA ARG A 81 -10.20 1.82 -1.92
C ARG A 81 -10.78 0.40 -2.01
N PHE A 82 -10.39 -0.32 -3.05
CA PHE A 82 -10.84 -1.69 -3.33
C PHE A 82 -10.26 -2.78 -2.41
N THR A 83 -9.18 -2.49 -1.68
CA THR A 83 -8.54 -3.42 -0.73
C THR A 83 -9.09 -3.26 0.70
N GLY A 84 -8.91 -4.31 1.52
CA GLY A 84 -9.24 -4.27 2.94
C GLY A 84 -8.23 -3.46 3.77
N GLY A 85 -8.29 -3.58 5.09
CA GLY A 85 -7.38 -2.90 6.01
C GLY A 85 -7.90 -1.56 6.54
N GLY A 86 -7.04 -0.84 7.27
CA GLY A 86 -7.40 0.41 7.96
C GLY A 86 -7.46 1.65 7.06
N THR A 87 -7.59 2.80 7.69
CA THR A 87 -7.56 4.12 7.05
C THR A 87 -6.19 4.76 7.24
N VAL A 88 -5.70 5.44 6.21
CA VAL A 88 -4.49 6.25 6.25
C VAL A 88 -4.78 7.62 5.66
N ILE A 89 -3.98 8.62 6.01
CA ILE A 89 -3.86 9.84 5.23
C ILE A 89 -2.53 9.81 4.49
N VAL A 90 -2.54 10.26 3.24
CA VAL A 90 -1.37 10.24 2.37
C VAL A 90 -1.22 11.58 1.68
N ASP A 91 0.02 11.92 1.33
CA ASP A 91 0.40 13.20 0.74
C ASP A 91 1.73 13.05 -0.04
N HIS A 92 2.33 14.16 -0.44
CA HIS A 92 3.66 14.19 -1.06
C HIS A 92 4.75 13.59 -0.15
N GLY A 93 4.50 13.54 1.16
CA GLY A 93 5.31 12.93 2.21
C GLY A 93 5.17 11.40 2.29
N THR A 94 4.45 10.75 1.38
CA THR A 94 4.23 9.30 1.36
C THR A 94 4.88 8.65 0.13
N VAL A 95 5.54 7.50 0.30
CA VAL A 95 6.01 6.68 -0.82
C VAL A 95 5.17 5.41 -0.89
N PHE A 96 4.77 4.98 -2.09
CA PHE A 96 3.97 3.79 -2.28
C PHE A 96 4.77 2.71 -3.02
N VAL A 97 4.64 1.47 -2.56
CA VAL A 97 5.14 0.30 -3.29
C VAL A 97 4.04 -0.75 -3.34
N THR A 98 3.76 -1.24 -4.53
CA THR A 98 2.72 -2.23 -4.77
C THR A 98 3.27 -3.41 -5.53
N PHE A 99 2.96 -4.61 -5.06
CA PHE A 99 3.22 -5.87 -5.75
C PHE A 99 1.90 -6.52 -6.14
N ILE A 100 1.72 -6.79 -7.43
CA ILE A 100 0.60 -7.55 -7.98
C ILE A 100 1.18 -8.81 -8.61
N CYS A 101 0.86 -9.97 -8.06
CA CYS A 101 1.51 -11.22 -8.44
C CYS A 101 0.49 -12.31 -8.75
N ASN A 102 0.83 -13.17 -9.70
CA ASN A 102 0.21 -14.48 -9.80
C ASN A 102 0.50 -15.30 -8.55
N LYS A 103 -0.45 -16.14 -8.13
CA LYS A 103 -0.31 -16.99 -6.95
C LYS A 103 0.94 -17.89 -7.00
N GLU A 104 1.35 -18.32 -8.19
CA GLU A 104 2.52 -19.18 -8.39
C GLU A 104 3.81 -18.40 -8.66
N ALA A 105 3.76 -17.07 -8.70
CA ALA A 105 4.93 -16.25 -9.02
C ALA A 105 6.00 -16.32 -7.93
N VAL A 106 5.60 -16.46 -6.67
CA VAL A 106 6.54 -16.64 -5.56
C VAL A 106 6.52 -18.11 -5.12
N PRO A 107 7.63 -18.85 -5.25
CA PRO A 107 7.67 -20.27 -4.89
C PRO A 107 7.21 -20.52 -3.45
N ASN A 108 6.31 -21.49 -3.26
CA ASN A 108 5.76 -21.91 -1.97
C ASN A 108 4.97 -20.84 -1.19
N LEU A 109 4.67 -19.69 -1.79
CA LEU A 109 3.87 -18.66 -1.14
C LEU A 109 2.39 -18.99 -1.21
N GLN A 110 1.78 -19.24 -0.04
CA GLN A 110 0.34 -19.40 0.03
C GLN A 110 -0.35 -18.03 -0.13
N PRO A 111 -1.39 -17.88 -0.96
CA PRO A 111 -2.04 -16.60 -1.25
C PRO A 111 -2.99 -16.18 -0.12
N TYR A 112 -2.45 -16.01 1.09
CA TYR A 112 -3.16 -15.52 2.26
C TYR A 112 -2.45 -14.29 2.84
N PRO A 113 -3.13 -13.42 3.60
CA PRO A 113 -2.54 -12.17 4.08
C PRO A 113 -1.23 -12.36 4.85
N ARG A 114 -1.18 -13.29 5.81
CA ARG A 114 0.02 -13.50 6.64
C ARG A 114 1.25 -14.01 5.87
N PRO A 115 1.15 -15.04 5.02
CA PRO A 115 2.25 -15.43 4.14
C PRO A 115 2.73 -14.31 3.23
N ILE A 116 1.81 -13.56 2.59
CA ILE A 116 2.15 -12.43 1.71
C ILE A 116 2.91 -11.35 2.50
N MET A 117 2.44 -11.01 3.71
CA MET A 117 3.12 -10.09 4.62
C MET A 117 4.53 -10.58 5.01
N SER A 118 4.67 -11.88 5.29
CA SER A 118 5.95 -12.47 5.69
C SER A 118 6.96 -12.45 4.53
N TRP A 119 6.48 -12.73 3.32
CA TRP A 119 7.27 -12.63 2.10
C TRP A 119 7.75 -11.20 1.84
N SER A 120 6.85 -10.22 1.87
CA SER A 120 7.20 -8.82 1.65
C SER A 120 8.11 -8.27 2.77
N SER A 121 7.91 -8.70 4.02
CA SER A 121 8.85 -8.41 5.11
C SER A 121 10.25 -8.97 4.84
N SER A 122 10.36 -10.17 4.26
CA SER A 122 11.67 -10.76 3.92
C SER A 122 12.35 -10.00 2.78
N LEU A 123 11.57 -9.50 1.81
CA LEU A 123 12.07 -8.62 0.75
C LEU A 123 12.58 -7.30 1.32
N TYR A 124 11.77 -6.61 2.14
CA TYR A 124 12.15 -5.34 2.76
C TYR A 124 13.26 -5.48 3.80
N GLY A 125 13.44 -6.66 4.42
CA GLY A 125 14.59 -6.93 5.28
C GLY A 125 15.93 -6.71 4.58
N LYS A 126 16.01 -6.94 3.26
CA LYS A 126 17.18 -6.61 2.44
C LYS A 126 17.35 -5.10 2.24
N VAL A 127 16.23 -4.39 2.03
CA VAL A 127 16.19 -2.93 1.86
C VAL A 127 16.69 -2.22 3.12
N PHE A 128 16.24 -2.68 4.28
CA PHE A 128 16.56 -2.09 5.58
C PHE A 128 17.73 -2.77 6.30
N GLN A 129 18.52 -3.58 5.61
CA GLN A 129 19.67 -4.24 6.23
C GLN A 129 20.65 -3.20 6.81
N GLY A 130 20.88 -3.29 8.12
CA GLY A 130 21.73 -2.36 8.87
C GLY A 130 21.11 -0.99 9.13
N ILE A 131 19.82 -0.79 8.84
CA ILE A 131 19.12 0.49 8.98
C ILE A 131 17.91 0.32 9.90
N GLY A 132 17.97 0.97 11.05
CA GLY A 132 16.95 0.83 12.08
C GLY A 132 16.79 -0.61 12.56
N ASP A 133 15.77 -0.84 13.37
CA ASP A 133 15.42 -2.16 13.90
C ASP A 133 14.19 -2.71 13.18
N PHE A 134 14.33 -2.98 11.87
CA PHE A 134 13.21 -3.31 10.99
C PHE A 134 12.52 -4.62 11.35
N HIS A 135 11.21 -4.56 11.55
CA HIS A 135 10.38 -5.73 11.81
C HIS A 135 9.00 -5.64 11.15
N LEU A 136 8.42 -6.80 10.86
CA LEU A 136 7.00 -6.95 10.65
C LEU A 136 6.30 -7.19 11.99
N ARG A 137 5.33 -6.33 12.35
CA ARG A 137 4.45 -6.52 13.50
C ARG A 137 2.99 -6.45 13.08
N GLU A 138 2.29 -7.57 13.20
CA GLU A 138 0.92 -7.73 12.70
C GLU A 138 0.80 -7.37 11.21
N ASN A 139 0.25 -6.20 10.87
CA ASN A 139 0.09 -5.70 9.51
C ASN A 139 0.99 -4.47 9.20
N ASP A 140 1.91 -4.14 10.09
CA ASP A 140 2.72 -2.93 10.02
C ASP A 140 4.20 -3.25 9.85
N TYR A 141 4.89 -2.38 9.13
CA TYR A 141 6.35 -2.33 9.16
C TYR A 141 6.80 -1.29 10.18
N VAL A 142 7.76 -1.68 11.02
CA VAL A 142 8.20 -0.89 12.16
C VAL A 142 9.72 -0.82 12.23
N PHE A 143 10.24 0.29 12.76
CA PHE A 143 11.59 0.37 13.31
C PHE A 143 11.48 0.30 14.84
N GLY A 144 11.92 -0.80 15.43
CA GLY A 144 11.72 -1.13 16.84
C GLY A 144 10.23 -1.27 17.16
N ASN A 145 9.66 -0.24 17.79
CA ASN A 145 8.24 -0.17 18.15
C ASN A 145 7.49 0.97 17.43
N HIS A 146 8.11 1.65 16.45
CA HIS A 146 7.50 2.77 15.73
C HIS A 146 7.12 2.36 14.31
N LYS A 147 5.84 2.50 13.98
CA LYS A 147 5.31 2.18 12.66
C LYS A 147 5.77 3.20 11.63
N PHE A 148 6.18 2.71 10.46
CA PHE A 148 6.46 3.57 9.30
C PHE A 148 5.84 3.04 8.01
N GLY A 149 5.39 1.78 7.98
CA GLY A 149 4.74 1.18 6.81
C GLY A 149 3.36 0.62 7.14
N GLY A 150 2.35 0.99 6.36
CA GLY A 150 0.99 0.46 6.45
C GLY A 150 0.65 -0.39 5.23
N ASN A 151 0.13 -1.60 5.47
CA ASN A 151 -0.08 -2.60 4.43
C ASN A 151 -1.57 -2.95 4.25
N ALA A 152 -1.93 -3.28 3.02
CA ALA A 152 -3.22 -3.88 2.70
C ALA A 152 -3.11 -4.82 1.50
N GLN A 153 -4.00 -5.82 1.47
CA GLN A 153 -4.03 -6.84 0.42
C GLN A 153 -5.44 -7.02 -0.13
N SER A 154 -5.49 -7.53 -1.36
CA SER A 154 -6.67 -8.17 -1.93
C SER A 154 -6.24 -9.43 -2.66
N ILE A 155 -7.01 -10.50 -2.47
CA ILE A 155 -6.71 -11.82 -3.02
C ILE A 155 -7.86 -12.23 -3.92
N THR A 156 -7.52 -12.62 -5.15
CA THR A 156 -8.43 -13.19 -6.14
C THR A 156 -8.11 -14.66 -6.33
N LYS A 157 -8.87 -15.36 -7.17
CA LYS A 157 -8.66 -16.80 -7.45
C LYS A 157 -7.23 -17.13 -7.88
N ASN A 158 -6.63 -16.29 -8.72
CA ASN A 158 -5.33 -16.59 -9.35
C ASN A 158 -4.22 -15.61 -8.98
N ARG A 159 -4.56 -14.47 -8.38
CA ARG A 159 -3.65 -13.34 -8.22
C ARG A 159 -3.89 -12.62 -6.90
N TRP A 160 -2.87 -11.98 -6.38
CA TRP A 160 -2.96 -11.18 -5.17
C TRP A 160 -2.27 -9.83 -5.39
N ILE A 161 -2.71 -8.83 -4.63
CA ILE A 161 -2.04 -7.54 -4.51
C ILE A 161 -1.63 -7.34 -3.05
N HIS A 162 -0.45 -6.76 -2.87
CA HIS A 162 0.06 -6.22 -1.62
C HIS A 162 0.58 -4.81 -1.89
N HIS A 163 -0.09 -3.81 -1.35
CA HIS A 163 0.40 -2.43 -1.40
C HIS A 163 0.80 -1.92 -0.03
N THR A 164 1.86 -1.13 -0.01
CA THR A 164 2.42 -0.52 1.19
C THR A 164 2.49 0.98 0.99
N SER A 165 2.00 1.72 1.99
CA SER A 165 2.28 3.14 2.16
C SER A 165 3.41 3.31 3.16
N PHE A 166 4.42 4.08 2.80
CA PHE A 166 5.61 4.36 3.59
C PHE A 166 5.59 5.82 4.03
N LEU A 167 5.63 6.04 5.34
CA LEU A 167 5.58 7.34 5.99
C LEU A 167 6.92 8.05 5.87
N TRP A 168 7.11 8.82 4.80
CA TRP A 168 8.40 9.44 4.52
C TRP A 168 8.63 10.69 5.35
N ASP A 169 7.76 11.68 5.16
CA ASP A 169 7.79 12.97 5.85
C ASP A 169 6.38 13.54 5.98
N PHE A 170 5.52 12.81 6.69
CA PHE A 170 4.13 13.20 6.85
C PHE A 170 3.98 14.52 7.62
N ASN A 171 2.96 15.30 7.24
CA ASN A 171 2.52 16.45 8.01
C ASN A 171 1.74 15.96 9.25
N VAL A 172 2.14 16.44 10.43
CA VAL A 172 1.48 16.11 11.70
C VAL A 172 0.03 16.57 11.73
N GLN A 173 -0.27 17.72 11.14
CA GLN A 173 -1.62 18.28 11.13
C GLN A 173 -2.60 17.36 10.41
N ASN A 174 -2.17 16.70 9.34
CA ASN A 174 -2.98 15.74 8.59
C ASN A 174 -3.44 14.54 9.46
N MET A 175 -2.78 14.25 10.58
CA MET A 175 -3.18 13.16 11.46
C MET A 175 -4.44 13.48 12.26
N SER A 176 -4.85 14.75 12.38
CA SER A 176 -6.06 15.15 13.10
C SER A 176 -7.35 14.67 12.42
N TYR A 177 -7.32 14.42 11.10
CA TYR A 177 -8.48 13.93 10.36
C TYR A 177 -8.85 12.48 10.70
N LEU A 178 -7.99 11.75 11.40
CA LEU A 178 -8.17 10.33 11.72
C LEU A 178 -8.52 10.14 13.20
N LYS A 179 -9.65 9.47 13.45
CA LYS A 179 -10.02 9.04 14.80
C LYS A 179 -9.05 8.00 15.33
N HIS A 180 -8.95 7.91 16.67
CA HIS A 180 -8.26 6.80 17.29
C HIS A 180 -9.01 5.49 16.95
N PRO A 181 -8.33 4.48 16.35
CA PRO A 181 -9.02 3.28 15.92
C PRO A 181 -9.53 2.50 17.14
N LYS A 182 -10.78 2.01 17.08
CA LYS A 182 -11.37 1.13 18.10
C LYS A 182 -10.58 -0.17 18.28
N ARG A 183 -9.93 -0.64 17.21
CA ARG A 183 -9.03 -1.79 17.21
C ARG A 183 -7.65 -1.32 16.80
N ALA A 184 -6.74 -1.29 17.76
CA ALA A 184 -5.32 -0.99 17.55
C ALA A 184 -4.49 -2.26 17.81
N PRO A 185 -3.33 -2.40 17.15
CA PRO A 185 -2.42 -3.51 17.42
C PRO A 185 -1.90 -3.42 18.86
N ALA A 186 -1.69 -4.57 19.50
CA ALA A 186 -1.36 -4.61 20.93
C ALA A 186 -0.06 -3.86 21.25
N TYR A 187 0.92 -3.92 20.34
CA TYR A 187 2.22 -3.26 20.48
C TYR A 187 2.16 -1.72 20.34
N ARG A 188 1.01 -1.15 19.95
CA ARG A 188 0.79 0.29 20.05
C ARG A 188 0.84 0.75 21.51
N SER A 189 0.46 -0.12 22.45
CA SER A 189 0.51 0.17 23.89
C SER A 189 -0.19 1.48 24.26
N ALA A 190 -1.38 1.71 23.67
CA ALA A 190 -2.21 2.91 23.85
C ALA A 190 -1.54 4.26 23.52
N ARG A 191 -0.37 4.25 22.86
CA ARG A 191 0.30 5.47 22.39
C ARG A 191 -0.58 6.29 21.46
N SER A 192 -0.40 7.61 21.51
CA SER A 192 -0.98 8.52 20.53
C SER A 192 -0.50 8.17 19.11
N HIS A 193 -1.15 8.74 18.09
CA HIS A 193 -0.73 8.46 16.71
C HIS A 193 0.73 8.89 16.48
N LEU A 194 1.12 10.06 17.00
CA LEU A 194 2.46 10.64 16.79
C LEU A 194 3.55 9.89 17.56
N ASP A 195 3.25 9.37 18.75
CA ASP A 195 4.20 8.55 19.52
C ASP A 195 4.31 7.12 18.97
N PHE A 196 3.39 6.72 18.10
CA PHE A 196 3.33 5.38 17.53
C PHE A 196 4.06 5.27 16.19
N ILE A 197 4.15 6.36 15.42
CA ILE A 197 4.74 6.37 14.08
C ILE A 197 6.10 7.05 14.06
N CYS A 198 6.89 6.78 13.01
CA CYS A 198 8.12 7.51 12.73
C CYS A 198 8.23 7.86 11.24
N ARG A 199 9.14 8.79 10.93
CA ARG A 199 9.41 9.24 9.57
C ARG A 199 10.61 8.50 8.99
N MET A 200 10.47 8.00 7.77
CA MET A 200 11.58 7.32 7.10
C MET A 200 12.71 8.25 6.64
N LYS A 201 12.43 9.56 6.45
CA LYS A 201 13.48 10.52 6.07
C LYS A 201 14.64 10.59 7.08
N ASP A 202 14.38 10.23 8.34
CA ASP A 202 15.36 10.23 9.41
C ASP A 202 16.31 9.02 9.33
N TYR A 203 16.00 8.03 8.47
CA TYR A 203 16.75 6.77 8.33
C TYR A 203 17.45 6.64 6.98
N MET A 204 16.87 7.15 5.89
CA MET A 204 17.49 7.11 4.56
C MET A 204 16.88 8.12 3.57
N PRO A 205 17.54 8.40 2.42
CA PRO A 205 16.95 9.14 1.29
C PRO A 205 15.93 8.32 0.46
N ARG A 206 14.97 9.01 -0.18
CA ARG A 206 13.93 8.35 -1.02
C ARG A 206 14.52 7.55 -2.17
N SER A 207 15.49 8.14 -2.88
CA SER A 207 16.18 7.50 -3.99
C SER A 207 16.81 6.18 -3.55
N THR A 208 17.56 6.20 -2.45
CA THR A 208 18.18 4.99 -1.88
C THR A 208 17.15 3.91 -1.55
N PHE A 209 16.00 4.27 -0.97
CA PHE A 209 14.94 3.30 -0.70
C PHE A 209 14.36 2.70 -1.99
N MET A 210 14.05 3.53 -2.98
CA MET A 210 13.47 3.08 -4.25
C MET A 210 14.45 2.20 -5.02
N ASP A 211 15.75 2.52 -5.00
CA ASP A 211 16.78 1.73 -5.69
C ASP A 211 17.02 0.40 -4.97
N LYS A 212 17.17 0.41 -3.64
CA LYS A 212 17.26 -0.82 -2.86
C LYS A 212 16.01 -1.70 -2.98
N THR A 213 14.83 -1.11 -3.13
CA THR A 213 13.58 -1.88 -3.36
C THR A 213 13.61 -2.58 -4.71
N VAL A 214 14.13 -1.92 -5.75
CA VAL A 214 14.34 -2.53 -7.07
C VAL A 214 15.37 -3.66 -6.98
N GLU A 215 16.53 -3.41 -6.38
CA GLU A 215 17.58 -4.43 -6.17
C GLU A 215 17.04 -5.64 -5.38
N ALA A 216 16.29 -5.41 -4.31
CA ALA A 216 15.68 -6.48 -3.52
C ALA A 216 14.66 -7.29 -4.34
N THR A 217 13.92 -6.64 -5.24
CA THR A 217 12.97 -7.30 -6.14
C THR A 217 13.69 -8.13 -7.21
N GLU A 218 14.83 -7.66 -7.74
CA GLU A 218 15.67 -8.39 -8.71
C GLU A 218 16.20 -9.71 -8.16
N THR A 219 16.33 -9.84 -6.83
CA THR A 219 16.73 -11.12 -6.22
C THR A 219 15.68 -12.23 -6.35
N GLN A 220 14.44 -11.90 -6.73
CA GLN A 220 13.31 -12.83 -6.82
C GLN A 220 12.60 -12.79 -8.17
N PHE A 221 12.79 -11.73 -8.96
CA PHE A 221 12.13 -11.52 -10.24
C PHE A 221 13.10 -10.98 -11.29
N SER A 222 12.87 -11.33 -12.55
CA SER A 222 13.48 -10.62 -13.68
C SER A 222 12.68 -9.34 -13.93
N LEU A 223 13.30 -8.16 -13.83
CA LEU A 223 12.58 -6.89 -13.98
C LEU A 223 12.51 -6.42 -15.44
N ARG A 224 11.34 -5.94 -15.84
CA ARG A 224 11.11 -5.25 -17.12
C ARG A 224 10.50 -3.87 -16.85
N PRO A 225 11.22 -2.76 -17.07
CA PRO A 225 10.64 -1.42 -16.94
C PRO A 225 9.52 -1.19 -17.95
N ILE A 226 8.40 -0.64 -17.50
CA ILE A 226 7.22 -0.32 -18.33
C ILE A 226 6.78 1.12 -18.05
N GLN A 227 6.54 1.88 -19.13
CA GLN A 227 5.96 3.22 -19.08
C GLN A 227 4.42 3.14 -19.12
N LEU A 228 3.74 4.18 -18.61
CA LEU A 228 2.28 4.20 -18.53
C LEU A 228 1.61 4.05 -19.90
N GLU A 229 2.18 4.65 -20.93
CA GLU A 229 1.71 4.65 -22.31
C GLU A 229 1.64 3.23 -22.87
N ALA A 230 2.54 2.34 -22.45
CA ALA A 230 2.61 0.97 -22.93
C ALA A 230 1.46 0.09 -22.43
N ILE A 231 0.79 0.49 -21.34
CA ILE A 231 -0.36 -0.23 -20.79
C ILE A 231 -1.68 0.50 -21.06
N ARG A 232 -1.65 1.67 -21.71
CA ARG A 232 -2.84 2.50 -21.93
C ARG A 232 -3.96 1.75 -22.67
N THR A 233 -3.61 0.97 -23.69
CA THR A 233 -4.58 0.12 -24.42
C THR A 233 -5.16 -1.01 -23.55
N CYS A 234 -4.38 -1.56 -22.62
CA CYS A 234 -4.91 -2.49 -21.61
C CYS A 234 -5.81 -1.76 -20.59
N LEU A 235 -5.51 -0.49 -20.29
CA LEU A 235 -6.31 0.35 -19.41
C LEU A 235 -7.63 0.81 -20.05
N GLU A 236 -7.69 0.88 -21.38
CA GLU A 236 -8.88 1.28 -22.16
C GLU A 236 -9.93 0.17 -22.33
N ALA A 237 -9.64 -1.08 -21.95
CA ALA A 237 -10.67 -2.10 -21.83
C ALA A 237 -11.75 -1.64 -20.83
N GLU A 238 -13.04 -1.90 -21.13
CA GLU A 238 -14.18 -1.53 -20.26
C GLU A 238 -14.02 -2.16 -18.85
N PHE A 239 -13.33 -1.44 -17.97
CA PHE A 239 -13.16 -1.78 -16.57
C PHE A 239 -13.61 -0.58 -15.75
N CYS A 240 -14.53 -0.81 -14.82
CA CYS A 240 -15.02 0.20 -13.89
C CYS A 240 -14.35 -0.03 -12.53
N PRO A 241 -13.38 0.81 -12.12
CA PRO A 241 -12.74 0.67 -10.81
C PRO A 241 -13.75 0.87 -9.68
N SER A 242 -13.61 0.06 -8.62
CA SER A 242 -14.45 0.22 -7.42
C SER A 242 -13.91 1.28 -6.47
N SER A 243 -12.61 1.62 -6.57
CA SER A 243 -12.02 2.72 -5.80
C SER A 243 -12.56 4.06 -6.27
N ARG A 244 -13.09 4.86 -5.35
CA ARG A 244 -13.71 6.16 -5.68
C ARG A 244 -13.63 7.15 -4.53
N PHE A 245 -13.81 8.42 -4.86
CA PHE A 245 -14.12 9.44 -3.86
C PHE A 245 -15.47 9.16 -3.20
N LEU A 246 -15.56 9.46 -1.91
CA LEU A 246 -16.83 9.64 -1.21
C LEU A 246 -17.33 11.06 -1.47
N THR A 247 -18.64 11.22 -1.63
CA THR A 247 -19.25 12.54 -1.79
C THR A 247 -19.38 13.24 -0.43
N ASN A 248 -19.52 14.57 -0.44
CA ASN A 248 -19.83 15.32 0.79
C ASN A 248 -21.14 14.84 1.42
N GLU A 249 -22.16 14.55 0.61
CA GLU A 249 -23.43 13.98 1.08
C GLU A 249 -23.22 12.66 1.84
N GLU A 250 -22.35 11.77 1.36
CA GLU A 250 -22.01 10.51 2.05
C GLU A 250 -21.30 10.75 3.39
N LEU A 251 -20.45 11.78 3.48
CA LEU A 251 -19.73 12.15 4.69
C LEU A 251 -20.67 12.83 5.70
N GLU A 252 -21.48 13.78 5.27
CA GLU A 252 -22.49 14.47 6.07
C GLU A 252 -23.51 13.48 6.64
N ALA A 253 -24.02 12.56 5.82
CA ALA A 253 -24.91 11.49 6.28
C ALA A 253 -24.24 10.61 7.36
N ALA A 254 -22.94 10.35 7.23
CA ALA A 254 -22.19 9.59 8.24
C ALA A 254 -21.98 10.39 9.54
N ALA A 255 -21.87 11.72 9.49
CA ALA A 255 -21.80 12.57 10.68
C ALA A 255 -23.13 12.56 11.47
N VAL A 256 -24.25 12.67 10.76
CA VAL A 256 -25.59 12.64 11.39
C VAL A 256 -25.85 11.29 12.08
N ALA A 257 -25.45 10.18 11.46
CA ALA A 257 -25.63 8.84 12.02
C ALA A 257 -24.86 8.57 13.34
N LEU A 258 -23.91 9.42 13.73
CA LEU A 258 -23.24 9.35 15.04
C LEU A 258 -24.04 9.99 16.17
N GLN A 259 -24.97 10.90 15.83
CA GLN A 259 -25.76 11.68 16.78
C GLN A 259 -27.10 11.01 17.13
N SER A 260 -27.48 9.96 16.38
CA SER A 260 -28.66 9.11 16.57
C SER A 260 -28.32 7.82 17.31
#